data_AF-A0A382C1A8-F1
#
_entry.id   AF-A0A382C1A8-F1
#
_cell.length_a   1.000
_cell.length_b   1.000
_cell.length_c   1.000
_cell.angle_alpha   90.00
_cell.angle_beta   90.00
_cell.angle_gamma   90.00
#
_symmetry.space_group_name_H-M   'P 1'
#
loop_
_entity.id
_entity.type
_entity.pdbx_description
1 polymer ?
#
loop_
_entity_poly.entity_id
_entity_poly.type
_entity_poly.pdbx_seq_one_letter_code
_entity_poly.pdbx_strand_id
1 'polypeptide(L)'
;MAAYAIQFRRGTTTEHNSFTGLAGEVTVDTDKNTVVVHNGSTAGGYALALEGAAVSTTTGTFSSNVTVGGTLAVTGGNLTMTGHILPSADITYDLGSATKQWKDI
;
A
#
# COMPACT_ATOMS: atom_id res chain seq x y z
N MET A 1 -39.21 12.24 4.23
CA MET A 1 -38.39 11.09 4.68
C MET A 1 -37.38 11.63 5.69
N ALA A 2 -37.44 11.24 6.97
CA ALA A 2 -36.41 11.64 7.92
C ALA A 2 -35.14 10.81 7.65
N ALA A 3 -33.98 11.44 7.53
CA ALA A 3 -32.71 10.75 7.42
C ALA A 3 -32.22 10.41 8.84
N TYR A 4 -32.13 9.13 9.16
CA TYR A 4 -31.52 8.66 10.41
C TYR A 4 -30.03 8.44 10.17
N ALA A 5 -29.18 9.07 10.99
CA ALA A 5 -27.74 8.88 10.93
C ALA A 5 -27.28 7.97 12.08
N ILE A 6 -26.51 6.93 11.76
CA ILE A 6 -25.81 6.13 12.76
C ILE A 6 -24.42 6.71 12.92
N GLN A 7 -24.08 7.12 14.13
CA GLN A 7 -22.71 7.52 14.47
C GLN A 7 -22.00 6.37 15.15
N PHE A 8 -20.97 5.85 14.49
CA PHE A 8 -20.03 4.94 15.13
C PHE A 8 -19.20 5.68 16.18
N ARG A 9 -18.73 4.91 17.17
CA ARG A 9 -17.74 5.36 18.13
C ARG A 9 -16.50 5.85 17.37
N ARG A 10 -15.93 6.96 17.79
CA ARG A 10 -14.90 7.68 17.05
C ARG A 10 -13.87 8.30 17.97
N GLY A 11 -12.69 8.59 17.42
CA GLY A 11 -11.60 9.27 18.10
C GLY A 11 -10.43 9.50 17.14
N THR A 12 -9.43 10.23 17.62
CA THR A 12 -8.16 10.49 16.94
C THR A 12 -7.33 9.21 16.79
N THR A 13 -6.31 9.23 15.94
CA THR A 13 -5.35 8.12 15.80
C THR A 13 -4.67 7.81 17.13
N THR A 14 -4.33 8.84 17.91
CA THR A 14 -3.68 8.68 19.22
C THR A 14 -4.60 7.97 20.23
N GLU A 15 -5.88 8.34 20.27
CA GLU A 15 -6.85 7.68 21.14
C GLU A 15 -7.09 6.22 20.71
N HIS A 16 -7.15 5.95 19.40
CA HIS A 16 -7.24 4.57 18.89
C HIS A 16 -6.04 3.72 19.27
N ASN A 17 -4.82 4.25 19.19
CA ASN A 17 -3.58 3.49 19.50
C ASN A 17 -3.57 2.87 20.91
N SER A 18 -4.31 3.44 21.88
CA SER A 18 -4.42 2.91 23.24
C SER A 18 -5.75 2.18 23.50
N PHE A 19 -6.67 2.19 22.55
CA PHE A 19 -7.97 1.56 22.66
C PHE A 19 -8.00 0.17 22.03
N THR A 20 -8.52 -0.81 22.76
CA THR A 20 -8.84 -2.16 22.24
C THR A 20 -10.35 -2.33 22.17
N GLY A 21 -10.91 -2.40 20.96
CA GLY A 21 -12.33 -2.65 20.77
C GLY A 21 -12.71 -4.11 20.88
N LEU A 22 -14.00 -4.37 21.08
CA LEU A 22 -14.56 -5.71 21.14
C LEU A 22 -14.43 -6.42 19.78
N ALA A 23 -14.48 -7.76 19.79
CA ALA A 23 -14.46 -8.51 18.54
C ALA A 23 -15.66 -8.16 17.66
N GLY A 24 -15.41 -7.69 16.44
CA GLY A 24 -16.43 -7.22 15.51
C GLY A 24 -16.88 -5.78 15.72
N GLU A 25 -16.32 -5.05 16.70
CA GLU A 25 -16.57 -3.62 16.84
C GLU A 25 -15.96 -2.85 15.67
N VAL A 26 -16.69 -1.83 15.21
CA VAL A 26 -16.29 -0.92 14.15
C VAL A 26 -16.28 0.50 14.70
N THR A 27 -15.13 1.17 14.64
CA THR A 27 -14.96 2.55 15.07
C THR A 27 -14.41 3.42 13.95
N VAL A 28 -14.42 4.74 14.12
CA VAL A 28 -13.90 5.71 13.14
C VAL A 28 -12.66 6.40 13.71
N ASP A 29 -11.55 6.36 12.97
CA ASP A 29 -10.36 7.17 13.21
C ASP A 29 -10.54 8.51 12.47
N THR A 30 -10.69 9.59 13.24
CA THR A 30 -11.05 10.92 12.70
C THR A 30 -9.87 11.67 12.11
N ASP A 31 -8.63 11.30 12.43
CA ASP A 31 -7.46 11.93 11.83
C ASP A 31 -7.22 11.36 10.42
N LYS A 32 -7.41 10.05 10.28
CA LYS A 32 -7.26 9.34 9.00
C LYS A 32 -8.54 9.33 8.16
N ASN A 33 -9.66 9.77 8.74
CA ASN A 33 -10.99 9.68 8.12
C ASN A 33 -11.32 8.26 7.62
N THR A 34 -10.96 7.24 8.39
CA THR A 34 -11.17 5.83 8.01
C THR A 34 -11.86 5.03 9.12
N VAL A 35 -12.36 3.87 8.73
CA VAL A 35 -12.97 2.89 9.62
C VAL A 35 -11.89 1.96 10.18
N VAL A 36 -12.02 1.57 11.45
CA VAL A 36 -11.13 0.64 12.15
C VAL A 36 -11.94 -0.53 12.67
N VAL A 37 -11.53 -1.75 12.32
CA VAL A 37 -12.16 -3.02 12.75
C VAL A 37 -11.39 -3.59 13.94
N HIS A 38 -12.08 -4.13 14.94
CA HIS A 38 -11.47 -4.66 16.16
C HIS A 38 -11.68 -6.16 16.34
N ASN A 39 -10.74 -6.82 17.01
CA ASN A 39 -10.75 -8.26 17.28
C ASN A 39 -10.87 -8.62 18.78
N GLY A 40 -11.05 -7.65 19.68
CA GLY A 40 -11.10 -7.91 21.12
C GLY A 40 -9.75 -7.93 21.84
N SER A 41 -8.62 -7.84 21.13
CA SER A 41 -7.28 -8.05 21.72
C SER A 41 -6.23 -7.03 21.29
N THR A 42 -6.22 -6.62 20.02
CA THR A 42 -5.21 -5.71 19.48
C THR A 42 -5.59 -4.25 19.73
N ALA A 43 -4.80 -3.54 20.54
CA ALA A 43 -4.93 -2.09 20.69
C ALA A 43 -4.67 -1.39 19.34
N GLY A 44 -5.44 -0.36 19.02
CA GLY A 44 -5.40 0.31 17.71
C GLY A 44 -6.22 -0.35 16.62
N GLY A 45 -6.60 -1.64 16.77
CA GLY A 45 -7.38 -2.37 15.78
C GLY A 45 -6.73 -2.44 14.39
N TYR A 46 -7.56 -2.61 13.36
CA TYR A 46 -7.15 -2.72 11.96
C TYR A 46 -7.84 -1.62 11.15
N ALA A 47 -7.11 -0.55 10.83
CA ALA A 47 -7.61 0.52 9.97
C ALA A 47 -7.77 0.03 8.53
N LEU A 48 -8.94 0.27 7.94
CA LEU A 48 -9.19 0.00 6.53
C LEU A 48 -8.47 1.02 5.65
N ALA A 49 -7.97 0.56 4.51
CA ALA A 49 -7.35 1.42 3.52
C ALA A 49 -8.41 2.33 2.86
N LEU A 50 -8.06 3.59 2.62
CA LEU A 50 -8.86 4.50 1.79
C LEU A 50 -8.74 4.11 0.32
N GLU A 51 -9.72 4.54 -0.48
CA GLU A 51 -9.65 4.40 -1.93
C GLU A 51 -8.40 5.13 -2.47
N GLY A 52 -7.62 4.45 -3.31
CA GLY A 52 -6.33 4.97 -3.80
C GLY A 52 -5.17 4.95 -2.81
N ALA A 53 -5.35 4.53 -1.55
CA ALA A 53 -4.23 4.33 -0.64
C ALA A 53 -3.34 3.21 -1.21
N ALA A 54 -2.10 3.55 -1.57
CA ALA A 54 -1.10 2.56 -1.93
C ALA A 54 -0.94 1.62 -0.74
N VAL A 55 -1.38 0.37 -0.90
CA VAL A 55 -1.06 -0.70 0.04
C VAL A 55 0.45 -0.92 -0.08
N SER A 56 1.22 -0.16 0.70
CA SER A 56 2.64 -0.40 0.90
C SER A 56 2.78 -1.62 1.80
N THR A 57 2.42 -2.78 1.29
CA THR A 57 2.86 -4.03 1.88
C THR A 57 4.36 -4.10 1.71
N THR A 58 5.11 -4.20 2.80
CA THR A 58 6.55 -4.49 2.79
C THR A 58 6.86 -5.74 1.94
N THR A 59 5.87 -6.62 1.72
CA THR A 59 5.91 -7.77 0.81
C THR A 59 4.53 -7.99 0.17
N GLY A 60 4.44 -7.99 -1.17
CA GLY A 60 3.17 -8.23 -1.88
C GLY A 60 3.36 -8.67 -3.33
N THR A 61 2.40 -9.42 -3.86
CA THR A 61 2.34 -9.85 -5.27
C THR A 61 1.24 -9.09 -6.00
N PHE A 62 1.53 -8.54 -7.17
CA PHE A 62 0.54 -7.94 -8.05
C PHE A 62 0.11 -8.98 -9.11
N SER A 63 -1.19 -9.25 -9.24
CA SER A 63 -1.73 -10.19 -10.23
C SER A 63 -2.19 -9.49 -11.53
N SER A 64 -1.92 -8.20 -11.66
CA SER A 64 -2.32 -7.36 -12.80
C SER A 64 -1.18 -6.40 -13.15
N ASN A 65 -1.40 -5.60 -14.19
CA ASN A 65 -0.41 -4.61 -14.64
C ASN A 65 -0.11 -3.60 -13.53
N VAL A 66 1.18 -3.28 -13.36
CA VAL A 66 1.66 -2.27 -12.40
C VAL A 66 2.29 -1.13 -13.18
N THR A 67 1.83 0.10 -12.93
CA THR A 67 2.45 1.33 -13.45
C THR A 67 3.24 2.00 -12.34
N VAL A 68 4.51 2.31 -12.59
CA VAL A 68 5.38 3.03 -11.66
C VAL A 68 5.58 4.44 -12.20
N GLY A 69 5.07 5.46 -11.51
CA GLY A 69 5.18 6.87 -11.94
C GLY A 69 6.57 7.49 -11.76
N GLY A 70 7.54 6.71 -11.27
CA GLY A 70 8.92 7.13 -11.05
C GLY A 70 9.90 5.98 -11.28
N THR A 71 11.03 6.00 -10.58
CA THR A 71 12.05 4.96 -10.70
C THR A 71 11.62 3.65 -10.02
N LEU A 72 11.69 2.54 -10.74
CA LEU A 72 11.62 1.21 -10.15
C LEU A 72 13.00 0.81 -9.58
N ALA A 73 13.09 0.60 -8.27
CA ALA A 73 14.30 0.09 -7.61
C ALA A 73 14.10 -1.36 -7.16
N VAL A 74 15.00 -2.26 -7.56
CA VAL A 74 15.01 -3.67 -7.13
C VAL A 74 16.26 -3.90 -6.29
N THR A 75 16.09 -4.03 -4.97
CA THR A 75 17.21 -4.22 -4.01
C THR A 75 17.24 -5.65 -3.53
N GLY A 76 18.38 -6.34 -3.69
CA GLY A 76 18.58 -7.68 -3.14
C GLY A 76 17.85 -8.81 -3.89
N GLY A 77 17.34 -8.56 -5.10
CA GLY A 77 16.63 -9.55 -5.91
C GLY A 77 16.85 -9.37 -7.41
N ASN A 78 16.24 -10.26 -8.20
CA ASN A 78 16.30 -10.25 -9.67
C ASN A 78 15.03 -9.64 -10.26
N LEU A 79 15.15 -9.02 -11.43
CA LEU A 79 14.00 -8.70 -12.27
C LEU A 79 13.83 -9.81 -13.33
N THR A 80 12.75 -10.57 -13.23
CA THR A 80 12.42 -11.64 -14.19
C THR A 80 11.19 -11.22 -14.99
N MET A 81 11.27 -11.28 -16.31
CA MET A 81 10.19 -10.88 -17.21
C MET A 81 10.13 -11.80 -18.43
N THR A 82 8.92 -12.06 -18.90
CA THR A 82 8.65 -12.90 -20.08
C THR A 82 8.58 -12.09 -21.38
N GLY A 83 8.48 -10.75 -21.27
CA GLY A 83 8.38 -9.81 -22.39
C GLY A 83 9.61 -8.94 -22.57
N HIS A 84 9.48 -7.91 -23.40
CA HIS A 84 10.56 -6.98 -23.74
C HIS A 84 10.68 -5.82 -22.73
N ILE A 85 11.90 -5.27 -22.64
CA ILE A 85 12.15 -3.94 -22.09
C ILE A 85 12.16 -2.96 -23.26
N LEU A 86 11.24 -1.99 -23.26
CA LEU A 86 11.12 -0.99 -24.31
C LEU A 86 11.54 0.39 -23.79
N PRO A 87 12.58 1.02 -24.35
CA PRO A 87 12.93 2.40 -23.99
C PRO A 87 11.89 3.39 -24.53
N SER A 88 11.75 4.54 -23.88
CA SER A 88 10.83 5.61 -24.32
C SER A 88 11.36 6.44 -25.50
N ALA A 89 12.65 6.32 -25.81
CA ALA A 89 13.31 7.00 -26.91
C ALA A 89 14.37 6.10 -27.54
N ASP A 90 14.56 6.24 -28.85
CA ASP A 90 15.49 5.41 -29.61
C ASP A 90 16.95 5.77 -29.27
N ILE A 91 17.79 4.75 -29.10
CA ILE A 91 19.25 4.85 -28.84
C ILE A 91 19.62 5.76 -27.63
N THR A 92 18.66 6.14 -26.80
CA THR A 92 18.87 7.16 -25.77
C THR A 92 19.34 6.57 -24.44
N TYR A 93 18.92 5.35 -24.13
CA TYR A 93 19.12 4.75 -22.80
C TYR A 93 20.02 3.53 -22.86
N ASP A 94 21.02 3.53 -21.98
CA ASP A 94 21.87 2.38 -21.76
C ASP A 94 21.14 1.34 -20.90
N LEU A 95 21.33 0.06 -21.22
CA LEU A 95 20.83 -1.01 -20.36
C LEU A 95 21.68 -1.14 -19.09
N GLY A 96 22.95 -0.74 -19.10
CA GLY A 96 23.83 -0.76 -17.93
C GLY A 96 24.75 0.46 -17.88
N SER A 97 25.85 0.36 -17.13
CA SER A 97 26.91 1.38 -17.11
C SER A 97 28.27 0.73 -17.29
N ALA A 98 29.33 1.52 -17.49
CA ALA A 98 30.71 1.00 -17.61
C ALA A 98 31.17 0.16 -16.40
N THR A 99 30.57 0.34 -15.23
CA THR A 99 30.90 -0.41 -14.00
C THR A 99 29.83 -1.43 -13.60
N LYS A 100 28.66 -1.39 -14.25
CA LYS A 100 27.53 -2.29 -13.99
C LYS A 100 26.88 -2.67 -15.32
N GLN A 101 27.56 -3.55 -16.04
CA GLN A 101 27.14 -4.01 -17.35
C GLN A 101 26.23 -5.22 -17.20
N TRP A 102 25.35 -5.42 -18.18
CA TRP A 102 24.68 -6.70 -18.34
C TRP A 102 25.72 -7.73 -18.70
N LYS A 103 25.63 -8.90 -18.09
CA LYS A 103 26.48 -10.00 -18.48
C LYS A 103 26.04 -10.45 -19.87
N ASP A 104 26.96 -10.35 -20.81
CA ASP A 104 26.85 -11.06 -22.08
C ASP A 104 27.04 -12.55 -21.79
N ILE A 105 26.00 -13.35 -22.04
CA ILE A 105 25.98 -14.80 -21.75
C ILE A 105 25.75 -15.60 -23.01
#